data_AF-A0A4R8GVV6-F1
#
_entry.id   AF-A0A4R8GVV6-F1
#
_cell.length_a   1.000
_cell.length_b   1.000
_cell.length_c   1.000
_cell.angle_alpha   90.00
_cell.angle_beta   90.00
_cell.angle_gamma   90.00
#
_symmetry.space_group_name_H-M   'P 1'
#
loop_
_entity.id
_entity.type
_entity.pdbx_description
1 polymer ?
#
loop_
_entity_poly.entity_id
_entity_poly.type
_entity_poly.pdbx_seq_one_letter_code
_entity_poly.pdbx_strand_id
1 'polypeptide(L)'
;MKKLKFIFLTILIISLIVYFNVNKIDKQNNDTLSSFEKSRFFSNFKKRDEIDFSDINYLSAETTKDEKLEEAFAKVYNLKKGRDEIRYYYNRIDLNGDDKQEFFVLLVGRVVCGSGGCSALLFEDNNDEYNLISRFSLVNNPIIISKDKTNGWNDIIIPVAGGGIKNFFAQMKFNGKKYPLNPSIEPAIKVGAKIKGTAIVADDLLKSKGIKF
;
A
#
# COMPACT_ATOMS: atom_id res chain seq x y z
N MET A 1 34.03 -40.71 -2.31
CA MET A 1 33.03 -39.85 -3.01
C MET A 1 31.70 -39.66 -2.27
N LYS A 2 31.16 -40.64 -1.52
CA LYS A 2 29.85 -40.50 -0.82
C LYS A 2 29.86 -39.51 0.37
N LYS A 3 30.92 -39.48 1.18
CA LYS A 3 31.04 -38.55 2.33
C LYS A 3 31.06 -37.07 1.94
N LEU A 4 31.68 -36.72 0.82
CA LEU A 4 31.78 -35.33 0.36
C LEU A 4 30.44 -34.78 -0.14
N LYS A 5 29.62 -35.61 -0.81
CA LYS A 5 28.26 -35.24 -1.22
C LYS A 5 27.33 -35.00 -0.03
N PHE A 6 27.49 -35.76 1.06
CA PHE A 6 26.68 -35.60 2.27
C PHE A 6 26.97 -34.28 2.99
N ILE A 7 28.25 -33.89 3.08
CA ILE A 7 28.68 -32.62 3.67
C ILE A 7 28.14 -31.42 2.86
N PHE A 8 28.21 -31.48 1.53
CA PHE A 8 27.67 -30.42 0.67
C PHE A 8 26.16 -30.25 0.82
N LEU A 9 25.41 -31.35 0.89
CA LEU A 9 23.95 -31.30 1.07
C LEU A 9 23.55 -30.70 2.42
N THR A 10 24.29 -31.02 3.49
CA THR A 10 24.03 -30.46 4.83
C THR A 10 24.31 -28.95 4.89
N ILE A 11 25.36 -28.46 4.23
CA ILE A 11 25.67 -27.02 4.19
C ILE A 11 24.58 -26.25 3.43
N LEU A 12 24.07 -26.80 2.32
CA LEU A 12 23.02 -26.16 1.53
C LEU A 12 21.71 -26.03 2.33
N ILE A 13 21.33 -27.08 3.07
CA ILE A 13 20.13 -27.08 3.91
C ILE A 13 20.25 -26.09 5.05
N ILE A 14 21.40 -26.02 5.73
CA ILE A 14 21.65 -25.04 6.81
C ILE A 14 21.58 -23.62 6.25
N SER A 15 22.18 -23.35 5.09
CA SER A 15 22.13 -22.04 4.44
C SER A 15 20.70 -21.63 4.06
N LEU A 16 19.89 -22.56 3.54
CA LEU A 16 18.48 -22.32 3.26
C LEU A 16 17.69 -22.01 4.53
N ILE A 17 17.86 -22.81 5.59
CA ILE A 17 17.18 -22.62 6.88
C ILE A 17 17.55 -21.27 7.50
N VAL A 18 18.83 -20.88 7.46
CA VAL A 18 19.29 -19.57 7.94
C VAL A 18 18.65 -18.46 7.09
N TYR A 19 18.65 -18.57 5.77
CA TYR A 19 18.02 -17.60 4.87
C TYR A 19 16.51 -17.43 5.17
N PHE A 20 15.77 -18.53 5.30
CA PHE A 20 14.35 -18.48 5.65
C PHE A 20 14.09 -17.88 7.05
N ASN A 21 14.94 -18.18 8.03
CA ASN A 21 14.81 -17.62 9.38
C ASN A 21 15.13 -16.12 9.43
N VAL A 22 16.17 -15.66 8.72
CA VAL A 22 16.53 -14.24 8.63
C VAL A 22 15.38 -13.45 7.99
N ASN A 23 14.83 -13.91 6.85
CA ASN A 23 13.69 -13.25 6.21
C ASN A 23 12.44 -13.21 7.12
N LYS A 24 12.22 -14.25 7.92
CA LYS A 24 11.10 -14.30 8.88
C LYS A 24 11.29 -13.29 10.01
N ILE A 25 12.50 -13.17 10.55
CA ILE A 25 12.87 -12.21 11.60
C ILE A 25 12.78 -10.77 11.10
N ASP A 26 13.26 -10.48 9.88
CA ASP A 26 13.19 -9.13 9.29
C ASP A 26 11.75 -8.72 9.00
N LYS A 27 10.90 -9.65 8.55
CA LYS A 27 9.46 -9.42 8.36
C LYS A 27 8.76 -9.12 9.70
N GLN A 28 9.09 -9.87 10.74
CA GLN A 28 8.51 -9.71 12.08
C GLN A 28 8.98 -8.43 12.78
N ASN A 29 10.23 -8.00 12.54
CA ASN A 29 10.79 -6.75 13.07
C ASN A 29 10.28 -5.49 12.35
N ASN A 30 9.87 -5.60 11.08
CA ASN A 30 9.20 -4.51 10.36
C ASN A 30 7.71 -4.38 10.71
N ASP A 31 7.03 -5.48 11.06
CA ASP A 31 5.67 -5.44 11.61
C ASP A 31 5.60 -4.69 12.95
N THR A 32 6.71 -4.67 13.69
CA THR A 32 6.93 -3.86 14.90
C THR A 32 7.33 -2.40 14.64
N LEU A 33 6.94 -1.80 13.50
CA LEU A 33 6.66 -0.36 13.48
C LEU A 33 5.65 -0.12 14.61
N SER A 34 6.14 0.41 15.73
CA SER A 34 5.55 0.10 17.03
C SER A 34 4.05 0.38 17.02
N SER A 35 3.28 -0.54 17.61
CA SER A 35 1.84 -0.38 17.85
C SER A 35 1.48 1.01 18.38
N PHE A 36 2.42 1.67 19.07
CA PHE A 36 2.37 3.04 19.55
C PHE A 36 2.40 4.13 18.45
N GLU A 37 3.23 4.00 17.41
CA GLU A 37 3.29 4.97 16.30
C GLU A 37 2.09 4.85 15.37
N LYS A 38 1.69 3.61 15.05
CA LYS A 38 0.43 3.30 14.36
C LYS A 38 -0.75 3.81 15.20
N SER A 39 -0.77 3.56 16.50
CA SER A 39 -1.74 4.13 17.45
C SER A 39 -1.73 5.65 17.45
N ARG A 40 -0.57 6.33 17.35
CA ARG A 40 -0.49 7.80 17.38
C ARG A 40 -1.04 8.43 16.12
N PHE A 41 -0.66 7.92 14.94
CA PHE A 41 -1.20 8.37 13.66
C PHE A 41 -2.73 8.21 13.63
N PHE A 42 -3.23 7.02 13.98
CA PHE A 42 -4.67 6.79 14.06
C PHE A 42 -5.32 7.51 15.23
N SER A 43 -4.67 7.74 16.36
CA SER A 43 -5.24 8.50 17.49
C SER A 43 -5.54 9.94 17.11
N ASN A 44 -4.75 10.53 16.19
CA ASN A 44 -5.01 11.85 15.66
C ASN A 44 -6.27 11.88 14.78
N PHE A 45 -6.65 10.77 14.14
CA PHE A 45 -7.93 10.59 13.43
C PHE A 45 -9.08 10.14 14.35
N LYS A 46 -8.79 9.25 15.32
CA LYS A 46 -9.74 8.62 16.25
C LYS A 46 -10.46 9.64 17.13
N LYS A 47 -9.86 10.81 17.34
CA LYS A 47 -10.43 11.87 18.18
C LYS A 47 -11.47 12.76 17.49
N ARG A 48 -11.74 12.60 16.19
CA ARG A 48 -12.55 13.56 15.41
C ARG A 48 -13.81 13.02 14.74
N ASP A 49 -13.88 11.73 14.37
CA ASP A 49 -14.97 11.23 13.49
C ASP A 49 -15.76 10.03 14.02
N GLU A 50 -15.51 9.55 15.25
CA GLU A 50 -16.28 8.42 15.85
C GLU A 50 -16.33 7.14 14.98
N ILE A 51 -15.38 6.94 14.06
CA ILE A 51 -15.25 5.72 13.25
C ILE A 51 -14.41 4.68 14.02
N ASP A 52 -14.90 3.44 14.11
CA ASP A 52 -14.22 2.34 14.78
C ASP A 52 -13.29 1.59 13.80
N PHE A 53 -11.98 1.81 13.97
CA PHE A 53 -10.90 1.12 13.24
C PHE A 53 -10.23 0.00 14.06
N SER A 54 -10.88 -0.52 15.10
CA SER A 54 -10.30 -1.56 15.98
C SER A 54 -10.05 -2.91 15.29
N ASP A 55 -10.71 -3.16 14.16
CA ASP A 55 -10.63 -4.41 13.38
C ASP A 55 -9.86 -4.21 12.05
N ILE A 56 -8.82 -3.36 12.11
CA ILE A 56 -7.91 -3.09 10.99
C ILE A 56 -6.56 -3.74 11.25
N ASN A 57 -6.10 -4.54 10.28
CA ASN A 57 -4.72 -5.00 10.21
C ASN A 57 -3.84 -3.96 9.48
N TYR A 58 -2.57 -3.84 9.85
CA TYR A 58 -1.67 -2.83 9.28
C TYR A 58 -0.51 -3.49 8.56
N LEU A 59 -0.41 -3.25 7.25
CA LEU A 59 0.62 -3.79 6.38
C LEU A 59 1.48 -2.64 5.84
N SER A 60 2.77 -2.69 6.15
CA SER A 60 3.76 -1.79 5.55
C SER A 60 4.00 -2.14 4.08
N ALA A 61 4.48 -1.18 3.30
CA ALA A 61 4.80 -1.40 1.91
C ALA A 61 5.91 -2.44 1.71
N GLU A 62 5.90 -3.06 0.53
CA GLU A 62 6.99 -3.89 0.03
C GLU A 62 8.28 -3.05 -0.10
N THR A 63 9.42 -3.69 0.15
CA THR A 63 10.74 -3.04 0.13
C THR A 63 11.61 -3.46 -1.05
N THR A 64 11.16 -4.45 -1.81
CA THR A 64 11.89 -4.97 -2.97
C THR A 64 11.49 -4.19 -4.21
N LYS A 65 12.48 -3.84 -5.03
CA LYS A 65 12.26 -3.14 -6.30
C LYS A 65 11.56 -4.06 -7.31
N ASP A 66 10.59 -3.51 -8.05
CA ASP A 66 9.97 -4.17 -9.20
C ASP A 66 10.15 -3.27 -10.44
N GLU A 67 11.03 -3.68 -11.35
CA GLU A 67 11.40 -2.86 -12.51
C GLU A 67 10.27 -2.72 -13.52
N LYS A 68 9.43 -3.76 -13.68
CA LYS A 68 8.29 -3.72 -14.60
C LYS A 68 7.19 -2.82 -14.06
N LEU A 69 6.97 -2.83 -12.74
CA LEU A 69 6.04 -1.92 -12.07
C LEU A 69 6.52 -0.47 -12.19
N GLU A 70 7.83 -0.23 -12.04
CA GLU A 70 8.45 1.08 -12.26
C GLU A 70 8.23 1.60 -13.67
N GLU A 71 8.45 0.77 -14.69
CA GLU A 71 8.18 1.14 -16.07
C GLU A 71 6.70 1.48 -16.29
N ALA A 72 5.79 0.70 -15.70
CA ALA A 72 4.35 0.90 -15.81
C ALA A 72 3.90 2.26 -15.23
N PHE A 73 4.28 2.56 -13.97
CA PHE A 73 3.89 3.85 -13.38
C PHE A 73 4.62 5.04 -14.01
N ALA A 74 5.88 4.85 -14.44
CA ALA A 74 6.65 5.89 -15.08
C ALA A 74 6.03 6.31 -16.41
N LYS A 75 5.51 5.34 -17.18
CA LYS A 75 4.77 5.61 -18.41
C LYS A 75 3.51 6.45 -18.16
N VAL A 76 2.77 6.17 -17.09
CA VAL A 76 1.52 6.89 -16.78
C VAL A 76 1.76 8.36 -16.43
N TYR A 77 2.84 8.65 -15.70
CA TYR A 77 3.17 10.02 -15.24
C TYR A 77 4.30 10.69 -16.04
N ASN A 78 4.81 10.04 -17.08
CA ASN A 78 5.96 10.48 -17.87
C ASN A 78 7.20 10.78 -16.98
N LEU A 79 7.47 9.88 -16.03
CA LEU A 79 8.59 9.99 -15.11
C LEU A 79 9.86 9.41 -15.75
N LYS A 80 11.01 10.00 -15.39
CA LYS A 80 12.33 9.64 -15.90
C LYS A 80 13.31 9.45 -14.75
N LYS A 81 13.92 8.27 -14.69
CA LYS A 81 14.99 7.95 -13.73
C LYS A 81 16.13 8.96 -13.83
N GLY A 82 16.67 9.37 -12.68
CA GLY A 82 17.74 10.37 -12.59
C GLY A 82 17.32 11.82 -12.83
N ARG A 83 16.05 12.07 -13.24
CA ARG A 83 15.48 13.42 -13.39
C ARG A 83 14.40 13.68 -12.35
N ASP A 84 13.45 12.76 -12.24
CA ASP A 84 12.32 12.89 -11.33
C ASP A 84 12.66 12.22 -10.00
N GLU A 85 12.96 13.04 -9.00
CA GLU A 85 13.28 12.55 -7.66
C GLU A 85 12.00 12.20 -6.91
N ILE A 86 11.53 10.97 -7.10
CA ILE A 86 10.43 10.40 -6.34
C ILE A 86 10.87 9.10 -5.65
N ARG A 87 10.13 8.75 -4.60
CA ARG A 87 10.11 7.39 -4.05
C ARG A 87 8.72 6.83 -4.18
N TYR A 88 8.59 5.51 -4.15
CA TYR A 88 7.30 4.86 -4.20
C TYR A 88 7.17 3.80 -3.11
N TYR A 89 5.91 3.47 -2.85
CA TYR A 89 5.45 2.48 -1.89
C TYR A 89 4.42 1.63 -2.61
N TYR A 90 4.47 0.33 -2.43
CA TYR A 90 3.43 -0.51 -2.98
C TYR A 90 3.10 -1.70 -2.09
N ASN A 91 1.89 -2.20 -2.23
CA ASN A 91 1.45 -3.45 -1.65
C ASN A 91 0.76 -4.29 -2.72
N ARG A 92 0.90 -5.61 -2.59
CA ARG A 92 0.11 -6.61 -3.31
C ARG A 92 -1.10 -6.95 -2.46
N ILE A 93 -2.29 -6.82 -3.03
CA ILE A 93 -3.54 -7.09 -2.35
C ILE A 93 -4.58 -7.57 -3.35
N ASP A 94 -5.28 -8.67 -3.02
CA ASP A 94 -6.45 -9.12 -3.78
C ASP A 94 -7.66 -8.24 -3.40
N LEU A 95 -8.08 -7.37 -4.33
CA LEU A 95 -9.23 -6.49 -4.16
C LEU A 95 -10.51 -7.09 -4.73
N ASN A 96 -10.44 -8.03 -5.66
CA ASN A 96 -11.61 -8.51 -6.40
C ASN A 96 -12.07 -9.91 -5.93
N GLY A 97 -11.23 -10.62 -5.18
CA GLY A 97 -11.46 -11.96 -4.63
C GLY A 97 -11.20 -13.09 -5.63
N ASP A 98 -10.38 -12.89 -6.66
CA ASP A 98 -10.04 -13.90 -7.67
C ASP A 98 -8.74 -14.67 -7.39
N ASP A 99 -8.19 -14.50 -6.17
CA ASP A 99 -6.93 -15.06 -5.70
C ASP A 99 -5.68 -14.53 -6.44
N LYS A 100 -5.82 -13.56 -7.34
CA LYS A 100 -4.71 -12.77 -7.91
C LYS A 100 -4.58 -11.46 -7.15
N GLN A 101 -3.35 -10.94 -7.10
CA GLN A 101 -3.08 -9.72 -6.36
C GLN A 101 -3.05 -8.53 -7.32
N GLU A 102 -3.74 -7.45 -6.96
CA GLU A 102 -3.51 -6.15 -7.54
C GLU A 102 -2.40 -5.39 -6.80
N PHE A 103 -1.80 -4.43 -7.50
CA PHE A 103 -0.66 -3.65 -7.04
C PHE A 103 -1.10 -2.21 -6.83
N PHE A 104 -1.29 -1.84 -5.56
CA PHE A 104 -1.54 -0.46 -5.18
C PHE A 104 -0.21 0.27 -4.98
N VAL A 105 0.05 1.31 -5.77
CA VAL A 105 1.32 2.05 -5.77
C VAL A 105 1.05 3.51 -5.37
N LEU A 106 1.65 3.97 -4.28
CA LEU A 106 1.67 5.38 -3.87
C LEU A 106 3.00 6.02 -4.29
N LEU A 107 2.93 7.09 -5.08
CA LEU A 107 4.10 7.84 -5.56
C LEU A 107 4.31 9.08 -4.69
N VAL A 108 5.50 9.23 -4.11
CA VAL A 108 5.82 10.32 -3.18
C VAL A 108 6.99 11.16 -3.70
N GLY A 109 6.73 12.43 -3.99
CA GLY A 109 7.72 13.38 -4.47
C GLY A 109 7.09 14.68 -4.98
N ARG A 110 7.90 15.72 -5.21
CA ARG A 110 7.41 17.08 -5.53
C ARG A 110 6.52 17.13 -6.78
N VAL A 111 6.80 16.29 -7.77
CA VAL A 111 6.07 16.28 -9.07
C VAL A 111 4.80 15.42 -9.06
N VAL A 112 4.60 14.62 -8.01
CA VAL A 112 3.47 13.69 -7.88
C VAL A 112 2.61 13.96 -6.63
N CYS A 113 2.98 14.93 -5.79
CA CYS A 113 2.26 15.31 -4.59
C CYS A 113 1.89 16.80 -4.59
N GLY A 114 0.75 17.10 -3.98
CA GLY A 114 0.32 18.45 -3.64
C GLY A 114 -0.02 18.56 -2.15
N SER A 115 -0.64 19.67 -1.76
CA SER A 115 -1.01 19.92 -0.36
C SER A 115 -2.12 19.02 0.18
N GLY A 116 -2.90 18.36 -0.69
CA GLY A 116 -3.97 17.44 -0.33
C GLY A 116 -3.59 15.96 -0.34
N GLY A 117 -2.34 15.63 -0.69
CA GLY A 117 -1.85 14.27 -0.80
C GLY A 117 -1.12 14.00 -2.11
N CYS A 118 -0.85 12.72 -2.36
CA CYS A 118 -0.01 12.25 -3.44
C CYS A 118 -0.79 11.49 -4.53
N SER A 119 -0.13 11.22 -5.64
CA SER A 119 -0.67 10.39 -6.72
C SER A 119 -0.54 8.91 -6.37
N ALA A 120 -1.56 8.12 -6.70
CA ALA A 120 -1.48 6.67 -6.58
C ALA A 120 -2.07 5.96 -7.81
N LEU A 121 -1.71 4.69 -7.97
CA LEU A 121 -2.10 3.84 -9.08
C LEU A 121 -2.51 2.47 -8.56
N LEU A 122 -3.47 1.85 -9.25
CA LEU A 122 -3.82 0.45 -9.06
C LEU A 122 -3.59 -0.28 -10.37
N PHE A 123 -2.79 -1.33 -10.32
CA PHE A 123 -2.52 -2.21 -11.45
C PHE A 123 -3.01 -3.63 -11.18
N GLU A 124 -3.44 -4.30 -12.24
CA GLU A 124 -3.55 -5.75 -12.29
C GLU A 124 -2.29 -6.30 -12.99
N ASP A 125 -1.77 -7.42 -12.51
CA ASP A 125 -0.71 -8.16 -13.20
C ASP A 125 -1.31 -9.19 -14.16
N ASN A 126 -0.96 -9.08 -15.44
CA ASN A 126 -1.31 -10.07 -16.46
C ASN A 126 -0.04 -10.60 -17.12
N ASN A 127 0.50 -11.69 -16.58
CA ASN A 127 1.72 -12.36 -17.09
C ASN A 127 2.93 -11.41 -17.16
N ASP A 128 3.22 -10.73 -16.04
CA ASP A 128 4.24 -9.71 -15.89
C ASP A 128 4.00 -8.42 -16.70
N GLU A 129 2.79 -8.19 -17.20
CA GLU A 129 2.38 -6.90 -17.75
C GLU A 129 1.41 -6.21 -16.80
N TYR A 130 1.87 -5.10 -16.21
CA TYR A 130 1.08 -4.29 -15.30
C TYR A 130 0.07 -3.42 -16.04
N ASN A 131 -1.19 -3.84 -16.02
CA ASN A 131 -2.31 -3.16 -16.65
C ASN A 131 -2.99 -2.19 -15.67
N LEU A 132 -3.12 -0.93 -16.08
CA LEU A 132 -3.67 0.11 -15.23
C LEU A 132 -5.18 -0.08 -15.04
N ILE A 133 -5.61 -0.30 -13.79
CA ILE A 133 -7.03 -0.33 -13.40
C ILE A 133 -7.52 1.06 -13.00
N SER A 134 -6.78 1.76 -12.14
CA SER A 134 -7.22 3.05 -11.60
C SER A 134 -6.06 4.00 -11.33
N ARG A 135 -6.35 5.29 -11.47
CA ARG A 135 -5.49 6.38 -11.00
C ARG A 135 -6.20 7.09 -9.87
N PHE A 136 -5.43 7.58 -8.92
CA PHE A 136 -5.91 8.37 -7.80
C PHE A 136 -5.09 9.64 -7.66
N SER A 137 -5.76 10.74 -7.31
CA SER A 137 -5.15 11.98 -6.88
C SER A 137 -5.36 12.17 -5.38
N LEU A 138 -4.52 12.99 -4.73
CA LEU A 138 -4.72 13.44 -3.34
C LEU A 138 -4.86 12.28 -2.33
N VAL A 139 -4.09 11.22 -2.53
CA VAL A 139 -4.04 10.06 -1.63
C VAL A 139 -3.12 10.37 -0.46
N ASN A 140 -3.65 10.25 0.75
CA ASN A 140 -2.88 10.21 1.98
C ASN A 140 -2.84 8.78 2.50
N ASN A 141 -1.70 8.36 3.03
CA ASN A 141 -1.56 7.05 3.66
C ASN A 141 -2.01 7.10 5.13
N PRO A 142 -2.36 5.96 5.73
CA PRO A 142 -2.55 4.66 5.10
C PRO A 142 -3.86 4.59 4.30
N ILE A 143 -3.90 3.65 3.35
CA ILE A 143 -5.07 3.36 2.53
C ILE A 143 -5.73 2.10 3.09
N ILE A 144 -7.02 2.14 3.40
CA ILE A 144 -7.71 1.01 4.01
C ILE A 144 -8.47 0.25 2.92
N ILE A 145 -8.17 -1.03 2.79
CA ILE A 145 -8.93 -1.97 1.97
C ILE A 145 -10.01 -2.58 2.86
N SER A 146 -11.26 -2.16 2.69
CA SER A 146 -12.40 -2.62 3.49
C SER A 146 -12.78 -4.05 3.10
N LYS A 147 -13.34 -4.83 4.04
CA LYS A 147 -14.00 -6.11 3.71
C LYS A 147 -15.31 -5.94 2.94
N ASP A 148 -15.93 -4.75 2.99
CA ASP A 148 -17.10 -4.44 2.18
C ASP A 148 -16.72 -4.37 0.70
N LYS A 149 -17.63 -4.83 -0.17
CA LYS A 149 -17.42 -4.85 -1.62
C LYS A 149 -18.52 -4.08 -2.36
N THR A 150 -18.13 -3.38 -3.41
CA THR A 150 -19.03 -2.81 -4.42
C THR A 150 -18.63 -3.34 -5.79
N ASN A 151 -19.58 -3.88 -6.55
CA ASN A 151 -19.33 -4.45 -7.88
C ASN A 151 -18.22 -5.53 -7.90
N GLY A 152 -18.16 -6.36 -6.85
CA GLY A 152 -17.19 -7.46 -6.73
C GLY A 152 -15.82 -7.05 -6.15
N TRP A 153 -15.54 -5.74 -6.07
CA TRP A 153 -14.26 -5.22 -5.59
C TRP A 153 -14.39 -4.63 -4.19
N ASN A 154 -13.37 -4.83 -3.35
CA ASN A 154 -13.28 -4.26 -2.01
C ASN A 154 -13.32 -2.72 -2.07
N ASP A 155 -14.13 -2.10 -1.22
CA ASP A 155 -14.17 -0.65 -1.13
C ASP A 155 -12.85 -0.13 -0.55
N ILE A 156 -12.33 0.96 -1.11
CA ILE A 156 -11.08 1.59 -0.65
C ILE A 156 -11.46 2.81 0.19
N ILE A 157 -10.93 2.91 1.40
CA ILE A 157 -11.16 4.05 2.29
C ILE A 157 -9.86 4.86 2.39
N ILE A 158 -9.94 6.14 2.05
CA ILE A 158 -8.78 7.05 1.97
C ILE A 158 -8.99 8.23 2.93
N PRO A 159 -8.01 8.54 3.81
CA PRO A 159 -8.05 9.77 4.58
C PRO A 159 -7.88 10.98 3.66
N VAL A 160 -8.84 11.89 3.73
CA VAL A 160 -8.82 13.19 3.05
C VAL A 160 -8.39 14.24 4.04
N ALA A 161 -7.31 14.96 3.73
CA ALA A 161 -6.77 16.04 4.54
C ALA A 161 -5.93 16.98 3.67
N GLY A 162 -5.62 18.17 4.19
CA GLY A 162 -4.78 19.15 3.50
C GLY A 162 -5.53 19.97 2.45
N GLY A 163 -4.84 20.85 1.74
CA GLY A 163 -5.46 21.74 0.74
C GLY A 163 -6.56 22.68 1.26
N GLY A 164 -6.68 22.84 2.59
CA GLY A 164 -7.70 23.67 3.24
C GLY A 164 -9.05 22.97 3.47
N ILE A 165 -9.21 21.69 3.11
CA ILE A 165 -10.44 20.94 3.36
C ILE A 165 -10.53 20.47 4.81
N LYS A 166 -11.75 20.34 5.34
CA LYS A 166 -11.98 19.63 6.60
C LYS A 166 -11.63 18.16 6.41
N ASN A 167 -10.91 17.58 7.37
CA ASN A 167 -10.53 16.17 7.30
C ASN A 167 -11.75 15.24 7.39
N PHE A 168 -11.73 14.14 6.64
CA PHE A 168 -12.69 13.03 6.72
C PHE A 168 -12.09 11.77 6.08
N PHE A 169 -12.82 10.66 6.14
CA PHE A 169 -12.47 9.43 5.41
C PHE A 169 -13.43 9.24 4.24
N ALA A 170 -12.91 9.21 3.02
CA ALA A 170 -13.69 8.99 1.80
C ALA A 170 -13.86 7.50 1.52
N GLN A 171 -15.06 7.07 1.11
CA GLN A 171 -15.33 5.72 0.63
C GLN A 171 -15.27 5.68 -0.91
N MET A 172 -14.23 5.07 -1.46
CA MET A 172 -14.03 4.88 -2.89
C MET A 172 -14.65 3.55 -3.31
N LYS A 173 -15.71 3.61 -4.12
CA LYS A 173 -16.42 2.42 -4.60
C LYS A 173 -16.10 2.12 -6.05
N PHE A 174 -15.81 0.86 -6.35
CA PHE A 174 -15.54 0.45 -7.73
C PHE A 174 -16.81 0.56 -8.57
N ASN A 175 -16.73 1.20 -9.74
CA ASN A 175 -17.90 1.44 -10.59
C ASN A 175 -18.17 0.34 -11.64
N GLY A 176 -17.47 -0.79 -11.54
CA GLY A 176 -17.47 -1.88 -12.53
C GLY A 176 -16.34 -1.79 -13.56
N LYS A 177 -15.58 -0.68 -13.58
CA LYS A 177 -14.40 -0.51 -14.43
C LYS A 177 -13.18 0.05 -13.69
N LYS A 178 -13.41 0.99 -12.77
CA LYS A 178 -12.35 1.67 -12.01
C LYS A 178 -12.90 2.26 -10.71
N TYR A 179 -12.01 2.62 -9.80
CA TYR A 179 -12.33 3.49 -8.68
C TYR A 179 -12.40 4.96 -9.13
N PRO A 180 -13.09 5.84 -8.37
CA PRO A 180 -13.07 7.28 -8.61
C PRO A 180 -11.66 7.86 -8.49
N LEU A 181 -11.42 8.95 -9.21
CA LEU A 181 -10.08 9.56 -9.31
C LEU A 181 -9.69 10.32 -8.03
N ASN A 182 -10.62 11.05 -7.40
CA ASN A 182 -10.29 12.00 -6.35
C ASN A 182 -11.14 11.72 -5.09
N PRO A 183 -10.54 11.31 -3.97
CA PRO A 183 -11.27 11.03 -2.74
C PRO A 183 -11.92 12.28 -2.13
N SER A 184 -11.46 13.49 -2.43
CA SER A 184 -11.99 14.72 -1.82
C SER A 184 -13.41 15.07 -2.24
N ILE A 185 -13.94 14.43 -3.27
CA ILE A 185 -15.31 14.63 -3.77
C ILE A 185 -16.19 13.40 -3.55
N GLU A 186 -15.64 12.33 -2.96
CA GLU A 186 -16.37 11.12 -2.67
C GLU A 186 -17.07 11.18 -1.30
N PRO A 187 -18.12 10.38 -1.09
CA PRO A 187 -18.87 10.38 0.16
C PRO A 187 -17.98 10.05 1.37
N ALA A 188 -18.18 10.80 2.45
CA ALA A 188 -17.55 10.50 3.73
C ALA A 188 -18.13 9.22 4.35
N ILE A 189 -17.28 8.43 5.01
CA ILE A 189 -17.70 7.34 5.89
C ILE A 189 -18.58 7.91 6.99
N LYS A 190 -19.68 7.20 7.27
CA LYS A 190 -20.62 7.60 8.31
C LYS A 190 -19.98 7.51 9.69
N VAL A 191 -20.27 8.51 10.51
CA VAL A 191 -20.00 8.49 11.96
C VAL A 191 -20.57 7.23 12.59
N GLY A 192 -19.82 6.60 13.49
CA GLY A 192 -20.21 5.36 14.17
C GLY A 192 -20.01 4.09 13.33
N ALA A 193 -19.53 4.19 12.08
CA ALA A 193 -19.22 3.01 11.29
C ALA A 193 -18.06 2.21 11.91
N LYS A 194 -18.19 0.88 11.90
CA LYS A 194 -17.09 -0.04 12.21
C LYS A 194 -16.48 -0.57 10.94
N ILE A 195 -15.20 -0.27 10.72
CA ILE A 195 -14.47 -0.68 9.53
C ILE A 195 -13.64 -1.92 9.86
N LYS A 196 -13.73 -2.91 8.97
CA LYS A 196 -12.92 -4.13 9.02
C LYS A 196 -12.10 -4.23 7.76
N GLY A 197 -10.84 -4.63 7.86
CA GLY A 197 -10.00 -4.73 6.68
C GLY A 197 -8.51 -4.63 6.95
N THR A 198 -7.77 -4.21 5.93
CA THR A 198 -6.32 -4.07 5.98
C THR A 198 -5.92 -2.67 5.52
N ALA A 199 -5.24 -1.93 6.38
CA ALA A 199 -4.54 -0.71 6.02
C ALA A 199 -3.21 -1.05 5.34
N ILE A 200 -3.06 -0.67 4.07
CA ILE A 200 -1.85 -0.81 3.27
C ILE A 200 -1.09 0.53 3.21
N VAL A 201 0.19 0.46 2.84
CA VAL A 201 1.13 1.59 2.93
C VAL A 201 1.07 2.19 4.35
N ALA A 202 1.00 1.33 5.36
CA ALA A 202 0.93 1.69 6.77
C ALA A 202 2.31 2.11 7.34
N ASP A 203 3.06 2.84 6.53
CA ASP A 203 4.39 3.37 6.78
C ASP A 203 4.32 4.77 7.41
N ASP A 204 5.29 5.11 8.26
CA ASP A 204 5.58 6.51 8.55
C ASP A 204 6.36 7.11 7.37
N LEU A 205 5.67 7.83 6.48
CA LEU A 205 6.29 8.40 5.29
C LEU A 205 7.35 9.48 5.59
N LEU A 206 7.45 10.00 6.82
CA LEU A 206 8.52 10.92 7.21
C LEU A 206 9.82 10.21 7.56
N LYS A 207 9.73 8.95 8.01
CA LYS A 207 10.87 8.13 8.41
C LYS A 207 11.26 7.09 7.36
N SER A 208 10.26 6.51 6.72
CA SER A 208 10.46 5.48 5.70
C SER A 208 11.10 6.10 4.46
N LYS A 209 12.12 5.41 3.94
CA LYS A 209 12.83 5.81 2.72
C LYS A 209 12.06 5.42 1.45
N GLY A 210 11.17 4.44 1.54
CA GLY A 210 10.49 3.86 0.38
C GLY A 210 11.48 3.26 -0.61
N ILE A 211 11.00 2.91 -1.80
CA ILE A 211 11.87 2.50 -2.90
C ILE A 211 12.14 3.73 -3.76
N LYS A 212 13.42 4.04 -3.99
CA LYS A 212 13.81 5.15 -4.85
C LYS A 212 13.60 4.77 -6.31
N PHE A 213 12.91 5.64 -7.06
CA PHE A 213 12.78 5.54 -8.51
C PHE A 213 13.92 6.28 -9.23
#